data_AF-A0A1L5L426-F1
#
_entry.id   AF-A0A1L5L426-F1
#
_cell.length_a   1.000
_cell.length_b   1.000
_cell.length_c   1.000
_cell.angle_alpha   90.00
_cell.angle_beta   90.00
_cell.angle_gamma   90.00
#
_symmetry.space_group_name_H-M   'P 1'
#
loop_
_entity.id
_entity.type
_entity.pdbx_description
1 polymer ?
#
loop_
_entity_poly.entity_id
_entity_poly.type
_entity_poly.pdbx_seq_one_letter_code
_entity_poly.pdbx_strand_id
1 'polypeptide(L)' 'MAYRVKAYTLREESTESGTRYFISFKDGQEKHHELEVSERLFFEFRQMERRNRNLLQWDERHREF' A
#
# COMPACT_ATOMS: atom_id res chain seq x y z
N MET A 1 15.00 8.55 7.33
CA MET A 1 14.13 7.46 7.78
C MET A 1 13.51 6.82 6.54
N ALA A 2 14.01 5.67 6.09
CA ALA A 2 13.42 5.00 4.94
C ALA A 2 12.10 4.36 5.39
N TYR A 3 10.98 4.71 4.75
CA TYR A 3 9.67 4.07 4.94
C TYR A 3 9.72 2.63 4.40
N ARG A 4 10.52 1.78 5.04
CA ARG A 4 10.81 0.39 4.61
C ARG A 4 9.68 -0.56 4.95
N VAL A 5 8.81 -0.19 5.90
CA VAL A 5 7.71 -1.03 6.35
C VAL A 5 6.40 -0.38 5.91
N LYS A 6 5.66 -1.07 5.04
CA LYS A 6 4.29 -0.67 4.71
C LYS A 6 3.43 -0.91 5.96
N ALA A 7 2.73 0.13 6.43
CA ALA A 7 1.80 0.02 7.55
C ALA A 7 0.45 -0.61 7.15
N TYR A 8 0.24 -0.81 5.85
CA TYR A 8 -0.99 -1.33 5.27
C TYR A 8 -0.72 -2.39 4.19
N THR A 9 -1.76 -3.16 3.86
CA THR A 9 -1.83 -4.12 2.77
C THR A 9 -3.02 -3.80 1.88
N LEU A 10 -2.87 -4.07 0.58
CA LEU A 10 -3.91 -3.88 -0.43
C LEU A 10 -4.38 -5.25 -0.92
N ARG A 11 -5.70 -5.49 -0.87
CA ARG A 11 -6.33 -6.73 -1.33
C ARG A 11 -7.42 -6.42 -2.34
N GLU A 12 -7.44 -7.17 -3.43
CA GLU A 12 -8.47 -7.12 -4.46
C GLU A 12 -9.25 -8.43 -4.41
N GLU A 13 -10.58 -8.35 -4.47
CA GLU A 13 -11.47 -9.51 -4.49
C GLU A 13 -12.41 -9.41 -5.69
N SER A 14 -12.23 -10.31 -6.65
CA SER A 14 -13.14 -10.42 -7.80
C SER A 14 -14.33 -11.28 -7.42
N THR A 15 -15.53 -10.70 -7.44
CA THR A 15 -16.81 -11.38 -7.20
C THR A 15 -17.61 -11.45 -8.49
N GLU A 16 -18.66 -12.29 -8.53
CA GLU A 16 -19.60 -12.30 -9.67
C GLU A 16 -20.26 -10.93 -9.89
N SER A 17 -20.40 -10.13 -8.84
CA SER A 17 -20.96 -8.77 -8.87
C SER A 17 -19.96 -7.67 -9.23
N GLY A 18 -18.70 -8.01 -9.51
CA GLY A 18 -17.62 -7.06 -9.78
C GLY A 18 -16.48 -7.14 -8.78
N THR A 19 -15.53 -6.19 -8.86
CA THR A 19 -14.33 -6.18 -8.04
C THR A 19 -14.50 -5.32 -6.79
N ARG A 20 -14.14 -5.87 -5.63
CA ARG A 20 -14.08 -5.15 -4.35
C ARG A 20 -12.62 -4.92 -3.96
N TYR A 21 -12.38 -3.78 -3.34
CA TYR A 21 -11.04 -3.32 -2.98
C TYR A 21 -10.96 -3.13 -1.48
N PHE A 22 -9.89 -3.64 -0.88
CA PHE A 22 -9.70 -3.60 0.56
C PHE A 22 -8.33 -3.02 0.91
N ILE A 23 -8.30 -2.23 1.99
CA ILE A 23 -7.09 -1.77 2.66
C ILE A 23 -7.11 -2.34 4.07
N SER A 24 -6.06 -3.07 4.43
CA SER A 24 -5.90 -3.63 5.77
C SER A 24 -4.68 -3.04 6.46
N PHE A 25 -4.75 -2.75 7.75
CA PHE A 25 -3.64 -2.17 8.51
C PHE A 25 -3.72 -2.59 9.98
N LYS A 26 -2.60 -2.48 10.69
CA LYS A 26 -2.58 -2.58 12.14
C LYS A 26 -2.68 -1.19 12.77
N ASP A 27 -3.51 -1.03 13.78
CA ASP A 27 -3.50 0.20 14.58
C ASP A 27 -2.33 0.23 15.57
N GLY A 28 -2.24 1.30 16.37
CA GLY A 28 -1.20 1.46 17.40
C GLY A 28 -1.25 0.42 18.53
N GLN A 29 -2.29 -0.41 18.59
CA GLN A 29 -2.45 -1.51 19.54
C GLN A 29 -2.28 -2.88 18.86
N GLU A 30 -1.68 -2.92 17.66
CA GLU A 30 -1.50 -4.09 16.80
C GLU A 30 -2.80 -4.77 16.33
N LYS A 31 -3.96 -4.16 16.56
CA LYS A 31 -5.23 -4.73 16.11
C LYS A 31 -5.34 -4.58 14.60
N HIS A 32 -5.71 -5.67 13.95
CA HIS A 32 -5.94 -5.69 12.51
C HIS A 32 -7.29 -5.08 12.17
N HIS A 33 -7.28 -4.13 11.23
CA HIS A 33 -8.45 -3.54 10.63
C HIS A 33 -8.41 -3.81 9.13
N GLU A 34 -9.57 -4.11 8.54
CA GLU A 34 -9.74 -4.23 7.10
C GLU A 34 -10.96 -3.42 6.68
N LEU A 35 -10.78 -2.55 5.69
CA LEU A 35 -11.79 -1.64 5.20
C LEU A 35 -12.01 -1.87 3.72
N GLU A 36 -13.26 -2.06 3.31
CA GLU A 36 -13.66 -1.96 1.91
C GLU A 36 -13.60 -0.48 1.49
N VAL A 37 -12.96 -0.22 0.37
CA VAL A 37 -12.72 1.13 -0.15
C VAL A 37 -13.20 1.25 -1.59
N SER A 38 -13.41 2.49 -2.02
CA SER A 38 -13.63 2.76 -3.44
C SER A 38 -12.41 2.40 -4.29
N GLU A 39 -12.67 1.99 -5.54
CA GLU A 39 -11.64 1.72 -6.56
C GLU A 39 -10.63 2.88 -6.67
N ARG A 40 -11.12 4.13 -6.70
CA ARG A 40 -10.28 5.32 -6.81
C ARG A 40 -9.25 5.40 -5.67
N LEU A 41 -9.70 5.25 -4.43
CA LEU A 41 -8.82 5.31 -3.26
C LEU A 41 -7.78 4.18 -3.32
N PHE A 42 -8.19 2.97 -3.72
CA PHE A 42 -7.29 1.84 -3.86
C PHE A 42 -6.16 2.10 -4.88
N PHE A 43 -6.50 2.64 -6.05
CA PHE A 43 -5.50 2.94 -7.08
C PHE A 43 -4.59 4.11 -6.71
N GLU A 44 -5.05 5.09 -5.93
CA GLU A 44 -4.18 6.13 -5.36
C GLU A 44 -3.11 5.51 -4.45
N PHE A 45 -3.49 4.55 -3.59
CA PHE A 45 -2.52 3.80 -2.77
C PHE A 45 -1.55 2.98 -3.62
N ARG A 46 -2.02 2.28 -4.66
CA ARG A 46 -1.14 1.55 -5.61
C ARG A 46 -0.14 2.47 -6.29
N GLN A 47 -0.58 3.66 -6.71
CA GLN A 47 0.31 4.65 -7.32
C GLN A 47 1.36 5.14 -6.31
N MET A 48 0.96 5.39 -5.06
CA MET A 48 1.87 5.77 -3.99
C MET A 48 2.91 4.68 -3.72
N GLU A 49 2.53 3.40 -3.65
CA GLU A 49 3.48 2.29 -3.50
C GLU A 49 4.51 2.25 -4.63
N ARG A 50 4.10 2.51 -5.87
CA ARG A 50 5.00 2.58 -7.02
C ARG A 50 5.98 3.74 -6.91
N ARG A 51 5.51 4.93 -6.51
CA ARG A 51 6.37 6.11 -6.30
C ARG A 51 7.39 5.86 -5.20
N ASN A 52 6.96 5.27 -4.08
CA ASN A 52 7.85 4.93 -2.97
C ASN A 52 8.92 3.91 -3.37
N ARG A 53 8.56 2.89 -4.17
CA ARG A 53 9.54 1.94 -4.72
C ARG A 53 10.57 2.63 -5.61
N ASN A 54 10.13 3.56 -6.46
CA ASN A 54 11.05 4.30 -7.32
C ASN A 54 12.01 5.18 -6.51
N LEU A 55 11.54 5.82 -5.44
CA LEU A 55 12.37 6.60 -4.53
C LEU A 55 13.40 5.72 -3.81
N LEU A 56 12.97 4.58 -3.24
CA LEU A 56 13.88 3.63 -2.59
C LEU A 56 14.96 3.13 -3.55
N GLN A 57 14.59 2.80 -4.80
CA GLN A 57 15.54 2.41 -5.83
C GLN A 57 16.46 3.56 -6.29
N TRP A 58 16.00 4.80 -6.19
CA TRP A 58 16.83 5.96 -6.47
C TRP A 58 17.86 6.17 -5.34
N ASP A 59 17.43 6.12 -4.07
CA ASP A 59 18.29 6.20 -2.89
C ASP A 59 19.36 5.10 -2.91
N GLU A 60 18.99 3.86 -3.26
CA GLU A 60 19.93 2.74 -3.38
C GLU A 60 21.01 2.96 -4.45
N ARG A 61 20.64 3.58 -5.58
CA ARG A 61 21.57 3.84 -6.70
C ARG A 61 22.50 5.03 -6.45
N HIS A 62 22.07 5.99 -5.63
CA HIS A 62 22.83 7.21 -5.33
C HIS A 62 23.43 7.18 -3.92
N ARG A 63 23.49 5.99 -3.31
CA ARG A 63 24.18 5.80 -2.04
C ARG A 63 25.68 5.94 -2.31
N GLU A 64 26.22 7.10 -1.96
CA GLU A 64 27.66 7.38 -2.01
C GLU A 64 28.39 6.32 -1.17
N PHE A 65 29.38 5.66 -1.78
CA PHE A 65 30.30 4.73 -1.14
C PHE A 65 31.51 5.48 -0.59
#